data_AF-A0A1G0M8E3-F1
#
_entry.id   AF-A0A1G0M8E3-F1
#
_cell.length_a   1.000
_cell.length_b   1.000
_cell.length_c   1.000
_cell.angle_alpha   90.00
_cell.angle_beta   90.00
_cell.angle_gamma   90.00
#
_symmetry.space_group_name_H-M   'P 1'
#
loop_
_entity.id
_entity.type
_entity.pdbx_description
1 polymer ?
#
loop_
_entity_poly.entity_id
_entity_poly.type
_entity_poly.pdbx_seq_one_letter_code
_entity_poly.pdbx_strand_id
1 'polypeptide(L)'
;MKTRFSLAVLFSLAVLYPHSSQASTIQLPKTGMTTCYDADGTVIACSGTEQDGELQLGIAWPAQRFSDHGDGTVTDNLTGLTWTRDARTPGPSQCNPGGNKTWSSALSHVACMNSYVYLGSASWRMPNINEIRSLVDVTRSFPSLASGHPFTNVNVIDTASNHFWSSTTMTGFPGLAFDIYMGNGILGSTNKNDSLPVWPVRDGTAGAIQLPRTGQTTCYDPASLLETSCVGTGQDGELLKGANWQNPRFTNNGTTMTDNLTGLMWPAADVISNNPPPECNIMDMKLTWDDTFIKMACLNTQNYLGHNDWRLPNFNEMSSLFNREEPSPASWLTTSQGFQSFLADSYWTSTPNIVDPLLLTARAINMADGTDFTASTKGLYFVPVRAGNYVPSSLLTLAFSGTGSGDVNSNPAGINCSSSDLSCQPAIFPTGSTVILTATPSLSGFGGWTGCDSVNGTACTVTMNAPRTVTATFTTLPPRVINPRISTSQGYQTLQSAFNAALSADTLKALTTTSQTEFIENLTVNGGIQSPYNLTLLGGYESTFNTITGATTIQGQLTIQTGSLTVDKIAIR
;
A
#
# COMPACT_ATOMS: atom_id res chain seq x y z
N MET A 1 53.07 -23.59 52.40
CA MET A 1 53.90 -22.63 51.63
C MET A 1 52.99 -22.01 50.58
N LYS A 2 52.75 -20.70 50.63
CA LYS A 2 51.71 -20.01 49.85
C LYS A 2 52.14 -19.86 48.38
N THR A 3 51.37 -20.40 47.45
CA THR A 3 51.52 -20.13 46.00
C THR A 3 50.32 -19.29 45.55
N ARG A 4 50.58 -18.08 45.06
CA ARG A 4 49.59 -17.15 44.49
C ARG A 4 49.31 -17.54 43.05
N PHE A 5 48.04 -17.55 42.63
CA PHE A 5 47.65 -17.46 41.22
C PHE A 5 46.77 -16.23 41.05
N SER A 6 47.24 -15.27 40.26
CA SER A 6 46.47 -14.12 39.79
C SER A 6 45.62 -14.54 38.60
N LEU A 7 44.31 -14.31 38.68
CA LEU A 7 43.39 -14.42 37.54
C LEU A 7 42.96 -13.01 37.12
N ALA A 8 43.40 -12.57 35.94
CA ALA A 8 42.97 -11.31 35.34
C ALA A 8 41.61 -11.52 34.66
N VAL A 9 40.59 -10.79 35.10
CA VAL A 9 39.26 -10.75 34.45
C VAL A 9 39.25 -9.57 33.49
N LEU A 10 39.21 -9.84 32.19
CA LEU A 10 38.98 -8.85 31.13
C LEU A 10 37.48 -8.53 31.09
N PHE A 11 37.09 -7.32 31.50
CA PHE A 11 35.76 -6.76 31.23
C PHE A 11 35.74 -6.21 29.80
N SER A 12 35.04 -6.88 28.88
CA SER A 12 34.66 -6.30 27.60
C SER A 12 33.48 -5.35 27.83
N LEU A 13 33.72 -4.04 27.80
CA LEU A 13 32.66 -3.04 27.70
C LEU A 13 32.02 -3.17 26.30
N ALA A 14 30.81 -3.74 26.25
CA ALA A 14 29.94 -3.56 25.09
C ALA A 14 29.37 -2.15 25.15
N VAL A 15 29.85 -1.26 24.27
CA VAL A 15 29.24 0.05 24.03
C VAL A 15 27.91 -0.21 23.33
N LEU A 16 26.82 -0.21 24.09
CA LEU A 16 25.48 -0.17 23.56
C LEU A 16 25.26 1.23 22.98
N TYR A 17 25.44 1.37 21.67
CA TYR A 17 24.93 2.52 20.94
C TYR A 17 23.40 2.47 21.04
N PRO A 18 22.73 3.52 21.55
CA PRO A 18 21.30 3.63 21.38
C PRO A 18 21.05 3.74 19.87
N HIS A 19 20.63 2.64 19.25
CA HIS A 19 19.96 2.71 17.97
C HIS A 19 18.65 3.45 18.25
N SER A 20 18.61 4.73 17.92
CA SER A 20 17.33 5.42 17.72
C SER A 20 16.67 4.74 16.53
N SER A 21 15.82 3.75 16.77
CA SER A 21 14.86 3.33 15.76
C SER A 21 13.96 4.53 15.53
N GLN A 22 14.21 5.31 14.47
CA GLN A 22 13.23 6.30 14.03
C GLN A 22 11.95 5.53 13.75
N ALA A 23 10.88 5.84 14.46
CA ALA A 23 9.57 5.31 14.15
C ALA A 23 9.24 5.70 12.70
N SER A 24 8.94 4.71 11.86
CA SER A 24 8.65 4.91 10.44
C SER A 24 7.46 5.85 10.24
N THR A 25 7.56 6.75 9.27
CA THR A 25 6.45 7.63 8.86
C THR A 25 5.29 6.81 8.28
N ILE A 26 4.06 7.23 8.52
CA ILE A 26 2.89 6.65 7.85
C ILE A 26 2.84 7.11 6.40
N GLN A 27 2.25 6.29 5.55
CA GLN A 27 2.00 6.62 4.16
C GLN A 27 0.51 6.92 3.97
N LEU A 28 0.21 8.07 3.34
CA LEU A 28 -1.16 8.48 3.06
C LEU A 28 -1.63 7.84 1.74
N PRO A 29 -2.92 7.52 1.61
CA PRO A 29 -3.44 6.97 0.36
C PRO A 29 -3.57 8.04 -0.73
N LYS A 30 -3.55 7.62 -1.99
CA LYS A 30 -4.06 8.46 -3.09
C LYS A 30 -5.53 8.82 -2.84
N THR A 31 -5.96 9.94 -3.39
CA THR A 31 -7.37 10.39 -3.35
C THR A 31 -8.28 9.59 -4.29
N GLY A 32 -7.68 8.93 -5.30
CA GLY A 32 -8.38 8.28 -6.41
C GLY A 32 -8.40 9.15 -7.68
N MET A 33 -8.04 10.44 -7.59
CA MET A 33 -8.07 11.35 -8.73
C MET A 33 -7.07 10.95 -9.82
N THR A 34 -7.55 10.89 -11.07
CA THR A 34 -6.73 10.62 -12.27
C THR A 34 -7.00 11.59 -13.41
N THR A 35 -7.93 12.52 -13.23
CA THR A 35 -8.41 13.44 -14.27
C THR A 35 -8.07 14.86 -13.86
N CYS A 36 -7.68 15.67 -14.84
CA CYS A 36 -7.36 17.09 -14.65
C CYS A 36 -8.34 17.94 -15.43
N TYR A 37 -8.54 19.17 -14.98
CA TYR A 37 -9.57 20.06 -15.50
C TYR A 37 -9.00 21.47 -15.73
N ASP A 38 -9.52 22.18 -16.72
CA ASP A 38 -9.25 23.61 -16.90
C ASP A 38 -10.18 24.49 -16.05
N ALA A 39 -9.98 25.80 -16.12
CA ALA A 39 -10.75 26.81 -15.38
C ALA A 39 -12.28 26.72 -15.59
N ASP A 40 -12.72 26.21 -16.74
CA ASP A 40 -14.13 26.08 -17.10
C ASP A 40 -14.73 24.74 -16.65
N GLY A 41 -13.93 23.86 -16.04
CA GLY A 41 -14.37 22.53 -15.59
C GLY A 41 -14.31 21.48 -16.68
N THR A 42 -13.66 21.78 -17.80
CA THR A 42 -13.50 20.84 -18.91
C THR A 42 -12.33 19.91 -18.64
N VAL A 43 -12.49 18.62 -18.95
CA VAL A 43 -11.41 17.64 -18.84
C VAL A 43 -10.28 17.98 -19.80
N ILE A 44 -9.06 18.06 -19.29
CA ILE A 44 -7.82 18.31 -20.05
C ILE A 44 -6.78 17.21 -19.84
N ALA A 45 -5.74 17.22 -20.67
CA ALA A 45 -4.58 16.37 -20.43
C ALA A 45 -3.87 16.81 -19.14
N CYS A 46 -3.53 15.85 -18.27
CA CYS A 46 -2.92 16.15 -16.99
C CYS A 46 -1.47 16.64 -17.07
N SER A 47 -0.76 16.42 -18.19
CA SER A 47 0.67 16.74 -18.29
C SER A 47 0.96 18.22 -18.05
N GLY A 48 1.75 18.53 -17.03
CA GLY A 48 2.19 19.88 -16.67
C GLY A 48 1.13 20.72 -15.93
N THR A 49 0.09 20.09 -15.37
CA THR A 49 -0.97 20.78 -14.61
C THR A 49 -0.67 20.89 -13.12
N GLU A 50 0.19 20.00 -12.59
CA GLU A 50 0.48 19.79 -11.17
C GLU A 50 -0.75 19.45 -10.30
N GLN A 51 -1.91 19.19 -10.93
CA GLN A 51 -3.13 18.79 -10.23
C GLN A 51 -2.99 17.38 -9.65
N ASP A 52 -3.86 17.04 -8.69
CA ASP A 52 -3.86 15.71 -8.05
C ASP A 52 -4.02 14.57 -9.06
N GLY A 53 -4.74 14.80 -10.17
CA GLY A 53 -4.86 13.84 -11.27
C GLY A 53 -3.55 13.54 -12.01
N GLU A 54 -2.62 14.51 -12.06
CA GLU A 54 -1.27 14.32 -12.61
C GLU A 54 -0.34 13.65 -11.60
N LEU A 55 -0.23 14.25 -10.42
CA LEU A 55 0.78 13.84 -9.44
C LEU A 55 0.41 12.54 -8.74
N GLN A 56 -0.89 12.35 -8.47
CA GLN A 56 -1.45 11.17 -7.83
C GLN A 56 -0.62 10.69 -6.62
N LEU A 57 -0.20 11.61 -5.75
CA LEU A 57 0.64 11.29 -4.60
C LEU A 57 -0.13 10.43 -3.59
N GLY A 58 0.60 9.51 -2.97
CA GLY A 58 0.05 8.58 -1.99
C GLY A 58 0.16 7.12 -2.42
N ILE A 59 -0.17 6.24 -1.50
CA ILE A 59 -0.27 4.81 -1.74
C ILE A 59 -1.41 4.55 -2.71
N ALA A 60 -1.06 3.93 -3.84
CA ALA A 60 -2.04 3.45 -4.80
C ALA A 60 -3.00 2.48 -4.13
N TRP A 61 -4.28 2.58 -4.48
CA TRP A 61 -5.25 1.64 -3.95
C TRP A 61 -4.98 0.23 -4.52
N PRO A 62 -5.22 -0.82 -3.72
CA PRO A 62 -5.16 -2.19 -4.24
C PRO A 62 -6.14 -2.37 -5.40
N ALA A 63 -5.74 -3.17 -6.41
CA ALA A 63 -6.59 -3.47 -7.57
C ALA A 63 -7.95 -4.04 -7.14
N GLN A 64 -7.95 -4.90 -6.13
CA GLN A 64 -9.16 -5.27 -5.38
C GLN A 64 -9.19 -4.44 -4.09
N ARG A 65 -9.88 -3.30 -4.11
CA ARG A 65 -9.99 -2.44 -2.93
C ARG A 65 -10.79 -3.10 -1.80
N PHE A 66 -11.87 -3.80 -2.15
CA PHE A 66 -12.80 -4.39 -1.19
C PHE A 66 -12.94 -5.90 -1.40
N SER A 67 -12.87 -6.66 -0.31
CA SER A 67 -13.08 -8.11 -0.27
C SER A 67 -14.37 -8.43 0.47
N ASP A 68 -15.41 -8.86 -0.24
CA ASP A 68 -16.65 -9.39 0.36
C ASP A 68 -16.40 -10.83 0.81
N HIS A 69 -16.67 -11.12 2.08
CA HIS A 69 -16.49 -12.45 2.68
C HIS A 69 -17.73 -13.33 2.56
N GLY A 70 -18.85 -12.82 2.06
CA GLY A 70 -20.11 -13.55 1.95
C GLY A 70 -20.81 -13.79 3.29
N ASP A 71 -20.26 -13.29 4.40
CA ASP A 71 -20.78 -13.40 5.76
C ASP A 71 -21.45 -12.11 6.25
N GLY A 72 -21.62 -11.13 5.36
CA GLY A 72 -22.14 -9.80 5.69
C GLY A 72 -21.05 -8.80 6.08
N THR A 73 -19.77 -9.16 5.98
CA THR A 73 -18.64 -8.26 6.21
C THR A 73 -17.80 -8.05 4.95
N VAL A 74 -17.11 -6.91 4.89
CA VAL A 74 -16.24 -6.52 3.78
C VAL A 74 -14.94 -5.98 4.35
N THR A 75 -13.80 -6.51 3.93
CA THR A 75 -12.50 -5.93 4.26
C THR A 75 -12.11 -4.89 3.23
N ASP A 76 -11.70 -3.71 3.70
CA ASP A 76 -10.97 -2.72 2.92
C ASP A 76 -9.49 -3.13 2.88
N ASN A 77 -8.99 -3.60 1.74
CA ASN A 77 -7.61 -4.06 1.59
C ASN A 77 -6.58 -2.91 1.64
N LEU A 78 -7.01 -1.65 1.50
CA LEU A 78 -6.12 -0.50 1.66
C LEU A 78 -5.78 -0.30 3.15
N THR A 79 -6.78 -0.29 4.01
CA THR A 79 -6.61 0.02 5.45
C THR A 79 -6.50 -1.24 6.32
N GLY A 80 -6.97 -2.37 5.82
CA GLY A 80 -7.12 -3.62 6.57
C GLY A 80 -8.35 -3.66 7.47
N LEU A 81 -9.12 -2.57 7.54
CA LEU A 81 -10.32 -2.48 8.36
C LEU A 81 -11.44 -3.35 7.77
N THR A 82 -12.25 -3.94 8.65
CA THR A 82 -13.41 -4.73 8.25
C THR A 82 -14.70 -4.00 8.62
N TRP A 83 -15.56 -3.84 7.63
CA TRP A 83 -16.80 -3.07 7.69
C TRP A 83 -17.99 -4.01 7.57
N THR A 84 -19.13 -3.61 8.11
CA THR A 84 -20.40 -4.27 7.74
C THR A 84 -20.69 -4.02 6.25
N ARG A 85 -21.24 -5.02 5.56
CA ARG A 85 -21.60 -4.90 4.13
C ARG A 85 -22.79 -3.96 3.93
N ASP A 86 -23.77 -4.03 4.83
CA ASP A 86 -24.88 -3.08 4.88
C ASP A 86 -24.45 -1.83 5.66
N ALA A 87 -24.24 -0.73 4.94
CA ALA A 87 -23.75 0.53 5.53
C ALA A 87 -24.69 1.11 6.59
N ARG A 88 -26.00 0.83 6.52
CA ARG A 88 -26.98 1.30 7.52
C ARG A 88 -27.10 0.36 8.72
N THR A 89 -26.50 -0.82 8.62
CA THR A 89 -26.32 -1.82 9.68
C THR A 89 -27.56 -2.01 10.55
N PRO A 90 -28.51 -2.87 10.15
CA PRO A 90 -29.68 -3.11 10.98
C PRO A 90 -29.30 -3.69 12.35
N GLY A 91 -28.23 -4.48 12.46
CA GLY A 91 -27.82 -5.07 13.72
C GLY A 91 -28.79 -6.18 14.21
N PRO A 92 -28.56 -6.75 15.41
CA PRO A 92 -29.45 -7.73 16.01
C PRO A 92 -30.84 -7.16 16.30
N SER A 93 -31.88 -7.99 16.26
CA SER A 93 -33.28 -7.59 16.53
C SER A 93 -33.51 -6.97 17.91
N GLN A 94 -32.64 -7.30 18.87
CA GLN A 94 -32.65 -6.85 20.25
C GLN A 94 -32.04 -5.45 20.42
N CYS A 95 -31.31 -4.97 19.42
CA CYS A 95 -30.54 -3.73 19.48
C CYS A 95 -31.25 -2.55 18.82
N ASN A 96 -32.59 -2.57 18.76
CA ASN A 96 -33.41 -1.60 18.02
C ASN A 96 -32.95 -1.53 16.55
N PRO A 97 -33.25 -2.55 15.75
CA PRO A 97 -32.59 -2.75 14.48
C PRO A 97 -33.01 -1.72 13.41
N GLY A 98 -32.05 -1.32 12.59
CA GLY A 98 -32.26 -0.40 11.47
C GLY A 98 -32.49 1.05 11.90
N GLY A 99 -32.85 1.88 10.90
CA GLY A 99 -33.14 3.30 11.08
C GLY A 99 -31.92 4.18 11.38
N ASN A 100 -32.09 5.47 11.18
CA ASN A 100 -31.11 6.46 11.62
C ASN A 100 -31.16 6.60 13.15
N LYS A 101 -30.03 6.93 13.77
CA LYS A 101 -29.87 7.00 15.23
C LYS A 101 -29.22 8.32 15.62
N THR A 102 -29.60 8.85 16.79
CA THR A 102 -28.82 9.91 17.44
C THR A 102 -27.41 9.42 17.73
N TRP A 103 -26.46 10.33 17.88
CA TRP A 103 -25.05 9.95 18.05
C TRP A 103 -24.83 9.03 19.26
N SER A 104 -25.45 9.36 20.40
CA SER A 104 -25.42 8.53 21.62
C SER A 104 -26.12 7.17 21.44
N SER A 105 -27.27 7.16 20.74
CA SER A 105 -27.99 5.92 20.42
C SER A 105 -27.20 5.02 19.46
N ALA A 106 -26.42 5.60 18.55
CA ALA A 106 -25.56 4.87 17.65
C ALA A 106 -24.38 4.20 18.38
N LEU A 107 -23.73 4.87 19.33
CA LEU A 107 -22.71 4.26 20.20
C LEU A 107 -23.32 3.10 21.02
N SER A 108 -24.49 3.33 21.61
CA SER A 108 -25.23 2.30 22.36
C SER A 108 -25.64 1.11 21.49
N HIS A 109 -26.02 1.37 20.23
CA HIS A 109 -26.35 0.34 19.26
C HIS A 109 -25.15 -0.55 18.95
N VAL A 110 -23.98 0.03 18.72
CA VAL A 110 -22.75 -0.74 18.48
C VAL A 110 -22.33 -1.55 19.72
N ALA A 111 -22.45 -0.98 20.92
CA ALA A 111 -22.23 -1.73 22.16
C ALA A 111 -23.19 -2.92 22.28
N CYS A 112 -24.47 -2.74 21.92
CA CYS A 112 -25.44 -3.83 21.87
C CYS A 112 -25.06 -4.89 20.82
N MET A 113 -24.66 -4.49 19.60
CA MET A 113 -24.19 -5.43 18.57
C MET A 113 -23.07 -6.35 19.09
N ASN A 114 -22.14 -5.80 19.87
CA ASN A 114 -21.03 -6.56 20.44
C ASN A 114 -21.51 -7.59 21.47
N SER A 115 -22.53 -7.28 22.27
CA SER A 115 -23.11 -8.24 23.24
C SER A 115 -23.75 -9.46 22.58
N TYR A 116 -24.11 -9.35 21.30
CA TYR A 116 -24.70 -10.43 20.49
C TYR A 116 -23.74 -11.01 19.45
N VAL A 117 -22.44 -10.64 19.49
CA VAL A 117 -21.42 -11.16 18.57
C VAL A 117 -21.88 -11.00 17.10
N TYR A 118 -22.43 -9.84 16.76
CA TYR A 118 -23.05 -9.59 15.47
C TYR A 118 -22.07 -9.87 14.32
N LEU A 119 -22.52 -10.62 13.30
CA LEU A 119 -21.69 -11.10 12.20
C LEU A 119 -20.38 -11.77 12.66
N GLY A 120 -20.44 -12.53 13.76
CA GLY A 120 -19.29 -13.30 14.27
C GLY A 120 -18.26 -12.49 15.04
N SER A 121 -18.54 -11.23 15.39
CA SER A 121 -17.60 -10.35 16.10
C SER A 121 -18.24 -9.56 17.24
N ALA A 122 -17.49 -9.43 18.34
CA ALA A 122 -17.82 -8.58 19.48
C ALA A 122 -16.92 -7.32 19.58
N SER A 123 -16.20 -7.00 18.50
CA SER A 123 -15.21 -5.92 18.45
C SER A 123 -15.59 -4.79 17.49
N TRP A 124 -16.89 -4.61 17.22
CA TRP A 124 -17.39 -3.50 16.41
C TRP A 124 -17.27 -2.19 17.17
N ARG A 125 -17.00 -1.12 16.43
CA ARG A 125 -17.03 0.27 16.91
C ARG A 125 -17.69 1.15 15.85
N MET A 126 -18.18 2.31 16.29
CA MET A 126 -18.40 3.41 15.36
C MET A 126 -17.03 3.88 14.85
N PRO A 127 -16.84 4.10 13.54
CA PRO A 127 -15.57 4.54 12.99
C PRO A 127 -15.24 5.93 13.51
N ASN A 128 -13.96 6.21 13.77
CA ASN A 128 -13.54 7.60 13.90
C ASN A 128 -13.51 8.28 12.52
N ILE A 129 -13.38 9.61 12.51
CA ILE A 129 -13.51 10.37 11.27
C ILE A 129 -12.45 10.01 10.22
N ASN A 130 -11.24 9.63 10.64
CA ASN A 130 -10.18 9.21 9.72
C ASN A 130 -10.49 7.85 9.09
N GLU A 131 -11.09 6.93 9.85
CA GLU A 131 -11.50 5.60 9.37
C GLU A 131 -12.57 5.69 8.28
N ILE A 132 -13.68 6.40 8.52
CA ILE A 132 -14.77 6.48 7.53
C ILE A 132 -14.38 7.33 6.30
N ARG A 133 -13.59 8.40 6.49
CA ARG A 133 -13.07 9.20 5.37
C ARG A 133 -12.15 8.38 4.45
N SER A 134 -11.47 7.37 4.97
CA SER A 134 -10.58 6.52 4.16
C SER A 134 -11.30 5.72 3.06
N LEU A 135 -12.62 5.53 3.17
CA LEU A 135 -13.44 4.88 2.15
C LEU A 135 -13.72 5.78 0.94
N VAL A 136 -13.57 7.11 1.09
CA VAL A 136 -13.98 8.09 0.10
C VAL A 136 -13.14 7.98 -1.17
N ASP A 137 -13.82 7.78 -2.29
CA ASP A 137 -13.28 8.01 -3.62
C ASP A 137 -13.76 9.37 -4.14
N VAL A 138 -12.83 10.32 -4.25
CA VAL A 138 -13.16 11.70 -4.65
C VAL A 138 -13.57 11.81 -6.12
N THR A 139 -13.35 10.77 -6.93
CA THR A 139 -13.75 10.70 -8.35
C THR A 139 -15.15 10.15 -8.55
N ARG A 140 -15.86 9.87 -7.45
CA ARG A 140 -17.17 9.23 -7.47
C ARG A 140 -18.15 10.03 -6.64
N SER A 141 -19.40 9.99 -7.05
CA SER A 141 -20.52 10.57 -6.33
C SER A 141 -21.67 9.58 -6.35
N PHE A 142 -22.45 9.59 -5.28
CA PHE A 142 -23.64 8.76 -5.12
C PHE A 142 -23.46 7.24 -5.41
N PRO A 143 -22.54 6.51 -4.73
CA PRO A 143 -21.69 6.96 -3.62
C PRO A 143 -20.28 7.36 -4.05
N SER A 144 -19.62 8.14 -3.19
CA SER A 144 -18.19 8.41 -3.25
C SER A 144 -17.37 7.20 -2.76
N LEU A 145 -17.54 6.05 -3.42
CA LEU A 145 -16.82 4.80 -3.16
C LEU A 145 -16.21 4.28 -4.46
N ALA A 146 -15.09 3.56 -4.34
CA ALA A 146 -14.43 2.94 -5.48
C ALA A 146 -15.39 2.03 -6.27
N SER A 147 -15.24 2.04 -7.60
CA SER A 147 -16.09 1.27 -8.51
C SER A 147 -16.10 -0.22 -8.18
N GLY A 148 -17.27 -0.86 -8.31
CA GLY A 148 -17.43 -2.29 -8.03
C GLY A 148 -17.46 -2.64 -6.54
N HIS A 149 -17.60 -1.67 -5.63
CA HIS A 149 -17.71 -1.95 -4.21
C HIS A 149 -18.87 -2.91 -3.88
N PRO A 150 -18.72 -3.82 -2.89
CA PRO A 150 -19.75 -4.79 -2.53
C PRO A 150 -20.79 -4.25 -1.54
N PHE A 151 -20.58 -3.04 -1.00
CA PHE A 151 -21.43 -2.43 0.01
C PHE A 151 -22.85 -2.14 -0.47
N THR A 152 -23.82 -2.33 0.41
CA THR A 152 -25.25 -2.06 0.18
C THR A 152 -25.73 -0.93 1.08
N ASN A 153 -26.83 -0.28 0.69
CA ASN A 153 -27.49 0.78 1.45
C ASN A 153 -26.63 2.02 1.79
N VAL A 154 -25.54 2.23 1.04
CA VAL A 154 -24.67 3.41 1.20
C VAL A 154 -25.42 4.70 0.86
N ASN A 155 -26.19 4.70 -0.24
CA ASN A 155 -27.12 5.77 -0.57
C ASN A 155 -28.52 5.24 -0.70
N VAL A 156 -29.47 5.99 -0.15
CA VAL A 156 -30.89 5.72 -0.34
C VAL A 156 -31.47 6.99 -0.94
N ILE A 157 -31.89 6.89 -2.20
CA ILE A 157 -32.39 8.00 -3.03
C ILE A 157 -33.60 8.72 -2.38
N ASP A 158 -34.23 8.09 -1.38
CA ASP A 158 -35.50 8.51 -0.76
C ASP A 158 -35.41 8.81 0.76
N THR A 159 -34.21 8.97 1.33
CA THR A 159 -34.08 9.40 2.74
C THR A 159 -33.16 10.59 2.88
N ALA A 160 -33.60 11.62 3.62
CA ALA A 160 -33.04 12.96 3.71
C ALA A 160 -31.61 13.11 4.27
N SER A 161 -30.80 12.05 4.39
CA SER A 161 -29.38 12.19 4.72
C SER A 161 -28.55 10.95 4.33
N ASN A 162 -27.57 11.14 3.44
CA ASN A 162 -26.47 10.19 3.18
C ASN A 162 -25.22 10.52 4.02
N HIS A 163 -25.41 11.22 5.15
CA HIS A 163 -24.35 11.48 6.13
C HIS A 163 -24.21 10.31 7.09
N PHE A 164 -23.00 9.89 7.39
CA PHE A 164 -22.73 8.77 8.31
C PHE A 164 -21.93 9.25 9.51
N TRP A 165 -22.36 8.83 10.70
CA TRP A 165 -21.70 9.20 11.95
C TRP A 165 -20.25 8.73 12.00
N SER A 166 -19.38 9.60 12.52
CA SER A 166 -18.13 9.19 13.16
C SER A 166 -18.22 9.29 14.69
N SER A 167 -17.35 8.56 15.39
CA SER A 167 -17.20 8.65 16.85
C SER A 167 -16.43 9.89 17.32
N THR A 168 -16.00 10.75 16.39
CA THR A 168 -15.17 11.92 16.67
C THR A 168 -16.05 13.15 16.94
N THR A 169 -15.91 13.72 18.14
CA THR A 169 -16.61 14.97 18.52
C THR A 169 -15.89 16.18 17.92
N MET A 170 -16.64 17.24 17.59
CA MET A 170 -16.03 18.53 17.24
C MET A 170 -15.73 19.31 18.52
N THR A 171 -14.48 19.33 19.00
CA THR A 171 -14.12 19.89 20.32
C THR A 171 -14.56 21.34 20.54
N GLY A 172 -14.51 22.19 19.50
CA GLY A 172 -15.01 23.57 19.59
C GLY A 172 -16.52 23.69 19.80
N PHE A 173 -17.27 22.64 19.48
CA PHE A 173 -18.73 22.56 19.59
C PHE A 173 -19.15 21.14 20.01
N PRO A 174 -18.99 20.74 21.29
CA PRO A 174 -19.18 19.34 21.71
C PRO A 174 -20.57 18.74 21.47
N GLY A 175 -21.57 19.58 21.18
CA GLY A 175 -22.91 19.17 20.72
C GLY A 175 -22.96 18.71 19.27
N LEU A 176 -21.88 18.86 18.51
CA LEU A 176 -21.70 18.38 17.15
C LEU A 176 -20.72 17.19 17.13
N ALA A 177 -20.93 16.27 16.20
CA ALA A 177 -19.96 15.25 15.84
C ALA A 177 -19.63 15.33 14.36
N PHE A 178 -18.41 14.94 13.98
CA PHE A 178 -18.04 14.86 12.57
C PHE A 178 -18.80 13.72 11.88
N ASP A 179 -19.14 13.95 10.62
CA ASP A 179 -19.79 12.98 9.75
C ASP A 179 -19.24 13.08 8.33
N ILE A 180 -19.46 12.03 7.53
CA ILE A 180 -19.13 12.03 6.10
C ILE A 180 -20.40 11.91 5.28
N TYR A 181 -20.60 12.85 4.35
CA TYR A 181 -21.64 12.75 3.34
C TYR A 181 -21.20 11.85 2.19
N MET A 182 -21.64 10.60 2.17
CA MET A 182 -21.25 9.61 1.15
C MET A 182 -21.80 9.89 -0.26
N GLY A 183 -22.63 10.94 -0.42
CA GLY A 183 -23.05 11.41 -1.74
C GLY A 183 -21.89 12.03 -2.52
N ASN A 184 -20.93 12.68 -1.85
CA ASN A 184 -19.77 13.28 -2.52
C ASN A 184 -18.46 13.22 -1.70
N GLY A 185 -18.46 12.57 -0.53
CA GLY A 185 -17.28 12.37 0.31
C GLY A 185 -16.87 13.59 1.15
N ILE A 186 -17.72 14.62 1.24
CA ILE A 186 -17.45 15.82 2.06
C ILE A 186 -17.59 15.49 3.55
N LEU A 187 -16.64 15.99 4.33
CA LEU A 187 -16.66 15.96 5.78
C LEU A 187 -17.37 17.17 6.32
N GLY A 188 -18.45 16.90 7.04
CA GLY A 188 -19.26 17.88 7.71
C GLY A 188 -19.34 17.63 9.21
N SER A 189 -20.34 18.25 9.82
CA SER A 189 -20.69 18.03 11.21
C SER A 189 -22.19 18.14 11.39
N THR A 190 -22.73 17.32 12.27
CA THR A 190 -24.16 17.23 12.52
C THR A 190 -24.43 17.30 14.02
N ASN A 191 -25.58 17.86 14.41
CA ASN A 191 -26.01 17.92 15.80
C ASN A 191 -26.20 16.50 16.35
N LYS A 192 -25.62 16.19 17.51
CA LYS A 192 -25.68 14.85 18.11
C LYS A 192 -27.11 14.36 18.40
N ASN A 193 -28.09 15.26 18.45
CA ASN A 193 -29.52 14.96 18.59
C ASN A 193 -30.23 14.62 17.28
N ASP A 194 -29.64 14.95 16.13
CA ASP A 194 -30.16 14.54 14.83
C ASP A 194 -29.89 13.04 14.64
N SER A 195 -30.63 12.43 13.71
CA SER A 195 -30.52 11.00 13.45
C SER A 195 -29.83 10.73 12.12
N LEU A 196 -28.64 10.13 12.17
CA LEU A 196 -27.88 9.65 11.01
C LEU A 196 -27.66 8.12 11.07
N PRO A 197 -27.40 7.45 9.94
CA PRO A 197 -26.92 6.08 9.93
C PRO A 197 -25.54 5.94 10.60
N VAL A 198 -25.27 4.76 11.13
CA VAL A 198 -23.96 4.34 11.66
C VAL A 198 -23.47 3.16 10.82
N TRP A 199 -22.20 3.24 10.40
CA TRP A 199 -21.54 2.19 9.62
C TRP A 199 -20.39 1.60 10.44
N PRO A 200 -20.63 0.53 11.21
CA PRO A 200 -19.65 0.00 12.15
C PRO A 200 -18.45 -0.62 11.44
N VAL A 201 -17.31 -0.43 12.06
CA VAL A 201 -16.01 -0.93 11.64
C VAL A 201 -15.37 -1.74 12.76
N ARG A 202 -14.46 -2.63 12.42
CA ARG A 202 -13.57 -3.30 13.36
C ARG A 202 -12.18 -3.43 12.78
N ASP A 203 -11.24 -3.76 13.66
CA ASP A 203 -9.89 -4.13 13.22
C ASP A 203 -9.98 -5.42 12.38
N GLY A 204 -9.13 -5.53 11.36
CA GLY A 204 -9.03 -6.69 10.48
C GLY A 204 -7.57 -7.11 10.29
N THR A 205 -7.21 -7.47 9.06
CA THR A 205 -5.82 -7.81 8.70
C THR A 205 -4.98 -6.55 8.52
N ALA A 206 -3.66 -6.68 8.38
CA ALA A 206 -2.83 -5.56 7.98
C ALA A 206 -3.21 -5.11 6.56
N GLY A 207 -3.47 -3.81 6.37
CA GLY A 207 -3.68 -3.19 5.06
C GLY A 207 -2.39 -2.61 4.48
N ALA A 208 -2.48 -2.10 3.25
CA ALA A 208 -1.41 -1.38 2.58
C ALA A 208 -1.00 -0.06 3.28
N ILE A 209 -1.88 0.54 4.09
CA ILE A 209 -1.60 1.73 4.90
C ILE A 209 -1.98 1.56 6.35
N GLN A 210 -1.48 2.47 7.18
CA GLN A 210 -1.96 2.70 8.55
C GLN A 210 -2.53 4.11 8.63
N LEU A 211 -3.80 4.22 9.00
CA LEU A 211 -4.44 5.52 9.21
C LEU A 211 -3.96 6.16 10.51
N PRO A 212 -3.78 7.48 10.56
CA PRO A 212 -3.41 8.15 11.79
C PRO A 212 -4.56 8.19 12.78
N ARG A 213 -4.25 8.19 14.08
CA ARG A 213 -5.21 8.62 15.11
C ARG A 213 -5.67 10.05 14.81
N THR A 214 -6.89 10.37 15.20
CA THR A 214 -7.47 11.71 15.07
C THR A 214 -6.84 12.73 16.02
N GLY A 215 -6.20 12.24 17.09
CA GLY A 215 -5.65 13.06 18.17
C GLY A 215 -6.62 13.29 19.33
N GLN A 216 -7.92 13.01 19.13
CA GLN A 216 -8.92 13.16 20.18
C GLN A 216 -8.67 12.14 21.30
N THR A 217 -8.62 12.64 22.53
CA THR A 217 -8.44 11.89 23.79
C THR A 217 -9.54 12.18 24.80
N THR A 218 -10.29 13.28 24.61
CA THR A 218 -11.39 13.69 25.47
C THR A 218 -12.72 13.10 25.00
N CYS A 219 -13.55 12.71 25.97
CA CYS A 219 -14.92 12.25 25.73
C CYS A 219 -15.91 13.24 26.33
N TYR A 220 -17.06 13.38 25.69
CA TYR A 220 -18.08 14.35 26.10
C TYR A 220 -19.39 13.65 26.42
N ASP A 221 -20.03 14.08 27.49
CA ASP A 221 -21.38 13.64 27.81
C ASP A 221 -22.37 14.32 26.84
N PRO A 222 -23.16 13.55 26.07
CA PRO A 222 -23.99 14.11 25.00
C PRO A 222 -25.16 14.97 25.51
N ALA A 223 -25.51 14.89 26.80
CA ALA A 223 -26.60 15.68 27.39
C ALA A 223 -26.11 17.01 27.96
N SER A 224 -25.03 16.99 28.72
CA SER A 224 -24.44 18.17 29.37
C SER A 224 -23.44 18.91 28.49
N LEU A 225 -22.93 18.26 27.44
CA LEU A 225 -21.85 18.74 26.56
C LEU A 225 -20.51 18.98 27.27
N LEU A 226 -20.41 18.56 28.53
CA LEU A 226 -19.20 18.65 29.33
C LEU A 226 -18.32 17.42 29.13
N GLU A 227 -17.03 17.60 29.41
CA GLU A 227 -16.10 16.48 29.46
C GLU A 227 -16.56 15.43 30.48
N THR A 228 -16.36 14.17 30.13
CA THR A 228 -16.72 13.02 30.96
C THR A 228 -15.66 11.94 30.86
N SER A 229 -15.74 10.96 31.76
CA SER A 229 -14.88 9.77 31.71
C SER A 229 -15.10 9.02 30.39
N CYS A 230 -14.00 8.71 29.69
CA CYS A 230 -14.05 7.95 28.44
C CYS A 230 -14.43 6.46 28.62
N VAL A 231 -14.30 5.90 29.82
CA VAL A 231 -14.47 4.46 30.05
C VAL A 231 -15.87 3.97 29.63
N GLY A 232 -15.90 3.03 28.67
CA GLY A 232 -17.11 2.35 28.19
C GLY A 232 -18.00 3.21 27.29
N THR A 233 -17.51 4.34 26.80
CA THR A 233 -18.31 5.28 25.99
C THR A 233 -18.35 4.92 24.50
N GLY A 234 -17.35 4.21 24.00
CA GLY A 234 -17.13 3.91 22.58
C GLY A 234 -16.72 5.13 21.75
N GLN A 235 -16.47 6.29 22.37
CA GLN A 235 -16.06 7.52 21.68
C GLN A 235 -14.62 7.42 21.19
N ASP A 236 -14.25 8.26 20.22
CA ASP A 236 -12.90 8.30 19.66
C ASP A 236 -11.82 8.50 20.73
N GLY A 237 -12.08 9.39 21.70
CA GLY A 237 -11.20 9.65 22.84
C GLY A 237 -10.94 8.44 23.74
N GLU A 238 -11.83 7.44 23.75
CA GLU A 238 -11.60 6.18 24.45
C GLU A 238 -10.78 5.21 23.62
N LEU A 239 -11.17 5.02 22.35
CA LEU A 239 -10.67 3.92 21.54
C LEU A 239 -9.31 4.21 20.90
N LEU A 240 -8.99 5.49 20.67
CA LEU A 240 -7.72 5.99 20.14
C LEU A 240 -7.23 5.17 18.93
N LYS A 241 -8.11 4.92 17.96
CA LYS A 241 -7.83 4.02 16.84
C LYS A 241 -7.01 4.70 15.76
N GLY A 242 -6.03 3.95 15.24
CA GLY A 242 -5.03 4.43 14.27
C GLY A 242 -3.60 4.44 14.82
N ALA A 243 -2.66 4.84 13.97
CA ALA A 243 -1.24 4.98 14.29
C ALA A 243 -1.02 6.12 15.29
N ASN A 244 -0.15 5.85 16.28
CA ASN A 244 0.31 6.86 17.22
C ASN A 244 1.06 7.97 16.50
N TRP A 245 0.93 9.19 17.01
CA TRP A 245 1.77 10.28 16.57
C TRP A 245 3.12 10.23 17.25
N GLN A 246 4.15 10.59 16.49
CA GLN A 246 5.48 10.87 16.99
C GLN A 246 5.40 12.09 17.91
N ASN A 247 6.24 12.10 18.96
CA ASN A 247 6.39 13.24 19.85
C ASN A 247 7.85 13.73 19.78
N PRO A 248 8.12 14.93 19.25
CA PRO A 248 7.15 15.92 18.74
C PRO A 248 6.49 15.49 17.42
N ARG A 249 5.26 15.98 17.15
CA ARG A 249 4.56 15.73 15.88
C ARG A 249 5.23 16.46 14.72
N PHE A 250 5.71 17.69 14.95
CA PHE A 250 6.43 18.47 13.95
C PHE A 250 7.84 18.82 14.43
N THR A 251 8.80 18.80 13.51
CA THR A 251 10.16 19.29 13.70
C THR A 251 10.32 20.63 12.99
N ASN A 252 10.67 21.68 13.73
CA ASN A 252 10.93 23.01 13.18
C ASN A 252 12.37 23.11 12.66
N ASN A 253 12.51 23.42 11.36
CA ASN A 253 13.80 23.58 10.68
C ASN A 253 14.15 25.05 10.41
N GLY A 254 13.53 25.99 11.12
CA GLY A 254 13.65 27.43 10.91
C GLY A 254 12.55 27.95 9.98
N THR A 255 12.71 27.77 8.68
CA THR A 255 11.76 28.24 7.66
C THR A 255 10.75 27.17 7.21
N THR A 256 10.98 25.90 7.55
CA THR A 256 10.10 24.78 7.21
C THR A 256 9.79 23.93 8.44
N MET A 257 8.69 23.19 8.38
CA MET A 257 8.19 22.26 9.40
C MET A 257 8.13 20.86 8.78
N THR A 258 8.86 19.91 9.37
CA THR A 258 8.74 18.49 8.99
C THR A 258 7.68 17.83 9.85
N ASP A 259 6.65 17.28 9.22
CA ASP A 259 5.68 16.42 9.88
C ASP A 259 6.33 15.05 10.14
N ASN A 260 6.62 14.72 11.40
CA ASN A 260 7.25 13.46 11.77
C ASN A 260 6.31 12.25 11.61
N LEU A 261 5.00 12.48 11.46
CA LEU A 261 4.04 11.41 11.20
C LEU A 261 4.06 11.01 9.74
N THR A 262 3.96 11.96 8.82
CA THR A 262 3.86 11.67 7.37
C THR A 262 5.21 11.75 6.65
N GLY A 263 6.19 12.44 7.22
CA GLY A 263 7.45 12.81 6.58
C GLY A 263 7.36 14.03 5.67
N LEU A 264 6.14 14.54 5.41
CA LEU A 264 5.91 15.72 4.57
C LEU A 264 6.55 16.96 5.19
N MET A 265 6.94 17.89 4.34
CA MET A 265 7.50 19.17 4.78
C MET A 265 6.63 20.32 4.29
N TRP A 266 6.37 21.24 5.22
CA TRP A 266 5.52 22.41 5.05
C TRP A 266 6.35 23.67 5.31
N PRO A 267 6.00 24.84 4.74
CA PRO A 267 6.52 26.11 5.22
C PRO A 267 6.19 26.32 6.71
N ALA A 268 7.10 26.94 7.45
CA ALA A 268 6.83 27.30 8.86
C ALA A 268 5.82 28.44 8.99
N ALA A 269 5.65 29.25 7.96
CA ALA A 269 4.62 30.27 7.87
C ALA A 269 3.84 30.09 6.58
N ASP A 270 2.55 30.43 6.55
CA ASP A 270 1.82 30.50 5.30
C ASP A 270 2.55 31.41 4.28
N VAL A 271 2.36 31.14 2.99
CA VAL A 271 3.17 31.79 1.93
C VAL A 271 3.00 33.30 1.94
N ILE A 272 1.87 33.81 2.44
CA ILE A 272 1.51 35.22 2.42
C ILE A 272 2.27 35.99 3.49
N SER A 273 2.30 35.47 4.71
CA SER A 273 3.05 36.05 5.82
C SER A 273 4.56 35.87 5.68
N ASN A 274 5.01 34.92 4.86
CA ASN A 274 6.43 34.70 4.57
C ASN A 274 7.03 35.69 3.56
N ASN A 275 6.29 36.71 3.11
CA ASN A 275 6.72 37.71 2.13
C ASN A 275 7.40 37.03 0.91
N PRO A 276 6.61 36.36 0.05
CA PRO A 276 7.15 35.52 -1.03
C PRO A 276 8.01 36.37 -1.98
N PRO A 277 8.88 35.74 -2.80
CA PRO A 277 9.70 36.46 -3.78
C PRO A 277 8.85 37.51 -4.53
N PRO A 278 9.28 38.78 -4.64
CA PRO A 278 8.49 39.85 -5.26
C PRO A 278 8.03 39.49 -6.68
N GLU A 279 8.82 38.70 -7.39
CA GLU A 279 8.56 38.18 -8.74
C GLU A 279 7.35 37.24 -8.80
N CYS A 280 7.01 36.62 -7.66
CA CYS A 280 5.86 35.74 -7.53
C CYS A 280 4.61 36.45 -7.02
N ASN A 281 4.64 37.77 -6.79
CA ASN A 281 3.53 38.48 -6.16
C ASN A 281 2.35 38.69 -7.14
N ILE A 282 1.37 37.80 -7.08
CA ILE A 282 0.02 38.03 -7.60
C ILE A 282 -0.65 38.95 -6.57
N MET A 283 -1.16 40.11 -6.96
CA MET A 283 -1.59 41.20 -6.06
C MET A 283 -2.67 40.85 -5.01
N ASP A 284 -3.21 39.64 -5.04
CA ASP A 284 -4.29 39.19 -4.15
C ASP A 284 -3.80 38.20 -3.07
N MET A 285 -4.22 38.45 -1.83
CA MET A 285 -3.97 37.54 -0.69
C MET A 285 -4.71 36.20 -0.80
N LYS A 286 -5.70 36.11 -1.69
CA LYS A 286 -6.56 34.95 -1.87
C LYS A 286 -6.60 34.66 -3.38
N LEU A 287 -6.20 33.46 -3.77
CA LEU A 287 -6.03 33.08 -5.18
C LEU A 287 -7.18 32.22 -5.67
N THR A 288 -7.52 32.33 -6.95
CA THR A 288 -8.34 31.30 -7.61
C THR A 288 -7.58 29.96 -7.59
N TRP A 289 -8.29 28.86 -7.81
CA TRP A 289 -7.66 27.54 -7.79
C TRP A 289 -6.56 27.43 -8.84
N ASP A 290 -6.79 27.89 -10.08
CA ASP A 290 -5.79 27.83 -11.15
C ASP A 290 -4.58 28.73 -10.89
N ASP A 291 -4.81 29.93 -10.33
CA ASP A 291 -3.72 30.85 -9.99
C ASP A 291 -2.77 30.25 -8.93
N THR A 292 -3.24 29.29 -8.12
CA THR A 292 -2.34 28.60 -7.17
C THR A 292 -1.23 27.82 -7.87
N PHE A 293 -1.51 27.18 -9.01
CA PHE A 293 -0.51 26.39 -9.75
C PHE A 293 0.51 27.30 -10.44
N ILE A 294 0.07 28.44 -10.97
CA ILE A 294 0.96 29.49 -11.49
C ILE A 294 1.89 29.99 -10.37
N LYS A 295 1.32 30.21 -9.17
CA LYS A 295 2.09 30.59 -7.99
C LYS A 295 3.09 29.51 -7.59
N MET A 296 2.72 28.23 -7.61
CA MET A 296 3.63 27.10 -7.31
C MET A 296 4.82 27.07 -8.26
N ALA A 297 4.58 27.15 -9.56
CA ALA A 297 5.65 27.19 -10.58
C ALA A 297 6.62 28.35 -10.34
N CYS A 298 6.12 29.52 -9.94
CA CYS A 298 6.97 30.65 -9.59
C CYS A 298 7.80 30.38 -8.32
N LEU A 299 7.18 29.90 -7.23
CA LEU A 299 7.90 29.59 -5.99
C LEU A 299 9.05 28.59 -6.25
N ASN A 300 8.80 27.59 -7.10
CA ASN A 300 9.82 26.61 -7.47
C ASN A 300 10.95 27.22 -8.30
N THR A 301 10.62 28.08 -9.27
CA THR A 301 11.61 28.81 -10.07
C THR A 301 12.52 29.68 -9.19
N GLN A 302 11.98 30.26 -8.13
CA GLN A 302 12.70 31.12 -7.19
C GLN A 302 13.40 30.37 -6.04
N ASN A 303 13.40 29.03 -6.05
CA ASN A 303 13.90 28.21 -4.94
C ASN A 303 13.33 28.65 -3.57
N TYR A 304 12.01 28.84 -3.49
CA TYR A 304 11.34 29.30 -2.28
C TYR A 304 11.74 28.45 -1.06
N LEU A 305 12.22 29.13 -0.01
CA LEU A 305 12.76 28.52 1.21
C LEU A 305 13.89 27.50 0.97
N GLY A 306 14.65 27.65 -0.11
CA GLY A 306 15.75 26.75 -0.48
C GLY A 306 15.31 25.49 -1.24
N HIS A 307 14.06 25.43 -1.70
CA HIS A 307 13.47 24.26 -2.36
C HIS A 307 12.73 24.64 -3.65
N ASN A 308 12.69 23.71 -4.61
CA ASN A 308 12.11 23.90 -5.94
C ASN A 308 11.13 22.78 -6.36
N ASP A 309 10.65 22.02 -5.38
CA ASP A 309 9.75 20.87 -5.53
C ASP A 309 8.48 21.06 -4.68
N TRP A 310 8.07 22.31 -4.45
CA TRP A 310 6.80 22.64 -3.81
C TRP A 310 5.63 22.35 -4.72
N ARG A 311 4.52 21.93 -4.12
CA ARG A 311 3.26 21.67 -4.81
C ARG A 311 2.11 21.94 -3.87
N LEU A 312 0.92 22.09 -4.44
CA LEU A 312 -0.30 22.17 -3.64
C LEU A 312 -0.64 20.77 -3.07
N PRO A 313 -0.91 20.64 -1.75
CA PRO A 313 -1.23 19.35 -1.13
C PRO A 313 -2.50 18.80 -1.74
N ASN A 314 -2.54 17.48 -1.96
CA ASN A 314 -3.82 16.85 -2.22
C ASN A 314 -4.66 16.80 -0.94
N PHE A 315 -5.92 16.45 -1.11
CA PHE A 315 -6.90 16.40 -0.05
C PHE A 315 -6.47 15.56 1.17
N ASN A 316 -5.82 14.41 0.95
CA ASN A 316 -5.38 13.53 2.03
C ASN A 316 -4.16 14.09 2.77
N GLU A 317 -3.22 14.70 2.06
CA GLU A 317 -2.06 15.37 2.64
C GLU A 317 -2.47 16.54 3.54
N MET A 318 -3.34 17.43 3.07
CA MET A 318 -3.79 18.57 3.86
C MET A 318 -4.59 18.15 5.10
N SER A 319 -5.45 17.14 4.96
CA SER A 319 -6.25 16.60 6.08
C SER A 319 -5.39 15.96 7.17
N SER A 320 -4.16 15.52 6.84
CA SER A 320 -3.27 14.86 7.80
C SER A 320 -2.73 15.80 8.89
N LEU A 321 -2.85 17.11 8.68
CA LEU A 321 -2.41 18.15 9.63
C LEU A 321 -3.32 18.29 10.85
N PHE A 322 -4.45 17.58 10.93
CA PHE A 322 -5.49 17.92 11.92
C PHE A 322 -5.35 17.13 13.21
N ASN A 323 -5.36 17.88 14.31
CA ASN A 323 -5.64 17.35 15.63
C ASN A 323 -7.10 17.61 15.99
N ARG A 324 -7.91 16.56 16.09
CA ARG A 324 -9.34 16.64 16.41
C ARG A 324 -9.62 16.85 17.89
N GLU A 325 -8.61 16.78 18.75
CA GLU A 325 -8.69 17.30 20.12
C GLU A 325 -8.79 18.82 20.12
N GLU A 326 -8.29 19.47 19.08
CA GLU A 326 -8.13 20.92 19.07
C GLU A 326 -9.30 21.57 18.34
N PRO A 327 -9.88 22.65 18.91
CA PRO A 327 -11.02 23.33 18.31
C PRO A 327 -10.68 24.01 16.99
N SER A 328 -9.41 24.38 16.77
CA SER A 328 -8.94 25.00 15.55
C SER A 328 -7.60 24.43 15.11
N PRO A 329 -7.53 23.75 13.94
CA PRO A 329 -6.27 23.28 13.37
C PRO A 329 -5.23 24.40 13.20
N ALA A 330 -5.62 25.55 12.64
CA ALA A 330 -4.74 26.69 12.45
C ALA A 330 -4.15 27.22 13.79
N SER A 331 -5.00 27.36 14.81
CA SER A 331 -4.56 27.82 16.13
C SER A 331 -3.61 26.81 16.77
N TRP A 332 -3.90 25.51 16.69
CA TRP A 332 -3.04 24.47 17.24
C TRP A 332 -1.66 24.42 16.55
N LEU A 333 -1.63 24.48 15.21
CA LEU A 333 -0.38 24.49 14.46
C LEU A 333 0.51 25.67 14.88
N THR A 334 -0.06 26.86 15.03
CA THR A 334 0.68 28.08 15.35
C THR A 334 1.07 28.18 16.82
N THR A 335 0.14 27.93 17.74
CA THR A 335 0.35 28.13 19.17
C THR A 335 1.11 26.98 19.82
N SER A 336 0.92 25.75 19.34
CA SER A 336 1.38 24.54 20.03
C SER A 336 2.42 23.75 19.25
N GLN A 337 2.45 23.85 17.92
CA GLN A 337 3.38 23.08 17.08
C GLN A 337 4.52 23.92 16.49
N GLY A 338 4.52 25.24 16.69
CA GLY A 338 5.64 26.11 16.30
C GLY A 338 5.60 26.61 14.86
N PHE A 339 4.46 26.47 14.16
CA PHE A 339 4.24 27.23 12.93
C PHE A 339 4.20 28.73 13.25
N GLN A 340 4.91 29.53 12.48
CA GLN A 340 4.98 30.99 12.60
C GLN A 340 3.65 31.64 12.21
N SER A 341 2.95 31.08 11.22
CA SER A 341 1.62 31.53 10.81
C SER A 341 0.86 30.43 10.08
N PHE A 342 -0.45 30.44 10.32
CA PHE A 342 -1.44 29.63 9.62
C PHE A 342 -2.79 30.30 9.90
N LEU A 343 -3.41 30.91 8.89
CA LEU A 343 -4.70 31.58 9.09
C LEU A 343 -5.83 30.57 9.31
N ALA A 344 -6.73 30.87 10.24
CA ALA A 344 -7.98 30.13 10.46
C ALA A 344 -9.03 30.50 9.40
N ASP A 345 -8.78 30.10 8.16
CA ASP A 345 -9.66 30.34 7.00
C ASP A 345 -9.53 29.14 6.03
N SER A 346 -10.08 29.27 4.84
CA SER A 346 -10.17 28.20 3.84
C SER A 346 -8.98 28.16 2.91
N TYR A 347 -8.50 26.94 2.64
CA TYR A 347 -7.34 26.67 1.80
C TYR A 347 -7.70 25.72 0.66
N TRP A 348 -7.13 26.00 -0.51
CA TRP A 348 -7.19 25.09 -1.65
C TRP A 348 -6.38 23.82 -1.41
N THR A 349 -6.87 22.73 -2.00
CA THR A 349 -6.11 21.49 -2.23
C THR A 349 -5.95 21.29 -3.74
N SER A 350 -5.02 20.46 -4.18
CA SER A 350 -4.85 20.12 -5.61
C SER A 350 -5.92 19.16 -6.15
N THR A 351 -6.87 18.74 -5.30
CA THR A 351 -7.90 17.76 -5.64
C THR A 351 -9.15 18.46 -6.19
N PRO A 352 -9.51 18.25 -7.47
CA PRO A 352 -10.76 18.75 -8.03
C PRO A 352 -11.97 17.98 -7.46
N ASN A 353 -13.15 18.56 -7.57
CA ASN A 353 -14.43 17.94 -7.21
C ASN A 353 -15.27 17.70 -8.47
N ILE A 354 -15.79 16.47 -8.59
CA ILE A 354 -16.43 15.96 -9.81
C ILE A 354 -17.96 16.02 -9.80
N VAL A 355 -18.57 16.67 -8.80
CA VAL A 355 -20.03 16.60 -8.57
C VAL A 355 -20.82 17.44 -9.57
N ASP A 356 -20.20 18.42 -10.21
CA ASP A 356 -20.84 19.22 -11.26
C ASP A 356 -19.87 19.50 -12.43
N PRO A 357 -20.06 18.89 -13.61
CA PRO A 357 -19.26 19.15 -14.80
C PRO A 357 -19.38 20.60 -15.33
N LEU A 358 -20.37 21.36 -14.88
CA LEU A 358 -20.63 22.73 -15.36
C LEU A 358 -20.06 23.81 -14.44
N LEU A 359 -19.46 23.43 -13.31
CA LEU A 359 -18.76 24.32 -12.39
C LEU A 359 -17.49 23.61 -11.93
N LEU A 360 -16.31 24.02 -12.43
CA LEU A 360 -15.06 23.59 -11.83
C LEU A 360 -15.13 23.93 -10.35
N THR A 361 -15.25 22.91 -9.51
CA THR A 361 -15.16 23.07 -8.08
C THR A 361 -13.92 22.30 -7.64
N ALA A 362 -13.10 22.89 -6.80
CA ALA A 362 -12.01 22.18 -6.15
C ALA A 362 -12.34 21.92 -4.69
N ARG A 363 -11.75 20.86 -4.13
CA ARG A 363 -11.81 20.58 -2.69
C ARG A 363 -11.02 21.65 -1.96
N ALA A 364 -11.68 22.26 -0.99
CA ALA A 364 -11.08 23.20 -0.07
C ALA A 364 -11.31 22.72 1.36
N ILE A 365 -10.40 23.11 2.24
CA ILE A 365 -10.47 22.75 3.66
C ILE A 365 -10.45 24.01 4.51
N ASN A 366 -11.35 24.09 5.48
CA ASN A 366 -11.41 25.17 6.45
C ASN A 366 -10.50 24.86 7.64
N MET A 367 -9.45 25.66 7.83
CA MET A 367 -8.48 25.50 8.91
C MET A 367 -8.96 26.08 10.24
N ALA A 368 -10.13 26.71 10.26
CA ALA A 368 -10.77 27.17 11.49
C ALA A 368 -11.41 26.01 12.28
N ASP A 369 -12.03 25.04 11.60
CA ASP A 369 -12.81 23.95 12.22
C ASP A 369 -12.44 22.55 11.69
N GLY A 370 -11.61 22.47 10.64
CA GLY A 370 -11.18 21.22 10.02
C GLY A 370 -12.26 20.54 9.18
N THR A 371 -13.30 21.27 8.77
CA THR A 371 -14.31 20.82 7.79
C THR A 371 -13.83 21.02 6.36
N ASP A 372 -14.39 20.28 5.41
CA ASP A 372 -14.09 20.49 3.99
C ASP A 372 -15.34 20.82 3.18
N PHE A 373 -15.12 21.38 1.99
CA PHE A 373 -16.17 21.85 1.11
C PHE A 373 -15.65 21.97 -0.33
N THR A 374 -16.52 22.44 -1.21
CA THR A 374 -16.24 22.64 -2.64
C THR A 374 -16.41 24.10 -3.00
N ALA A 375 -15.47 24.68 -3.75
CA ALA A 375 -15.56 26.06 -4.22
C ALA A 375 -15.09 26.18 -5.68
N SER A 376 -15.67 27.13 -6.43
CA SER A 376 -15.42 27.33 -7.87
C SER A 376 -14.88 28.71 -8.26
N THR A 377 -15.17 29.77 -7.49
CA THR A 377 -14.88 31.16 -7.92
C THR A 377 -14.34 32.06 -6.81
N LYS A 378 -14.21 31.56 -5.58
CA LYS A 378 -13.69 32.35 -4.47
C LYS A 378 -12.17 32.31 -4.49
N GLY A 379 -11.53 33.46 -4.32
CA GLY A 379 -10.14 33.45 -3.89
C GLY A 379 -10.05 32.77 -2.53
N LEU A 380 -9.20 31.76 -2.37
CA LEU A 380 -8.88 31.11 -1.09
C LEU A 380 -7.37 31.16 -0.81
N TYR A 381 -6.99 30.78 0.40
CA TYR A 381 -5.58 30.61 0.76
C TYR A 381 -5.00 29.32 0.17
N PHE A 382 -3.68 29.17 0.22
CA PHE A 382 -3.00 27.93 -0.11
C PHE A 382 -1.76 27.78 0.77
N VAL A 383 -1.35 26.54 0.99
CA VAL A 383 -0.08 26.22 1.64
C VAL A 383 0.61 25.17 0.77
N PRO A 384 1.85 25.38 0.33
CA PRO A 384 2.57 24.36 -0.41
C PRO A 384 3.05 23.27 0.54
N VAL A 385 3.24 22.10 0.00
CA VAL A 385 3.87 20.97 0.66
C VAL A 385 4.91 20.37 -0.27
N ARG A 386 5.92 19.73 0.30
CA ARG A 386 6.89 18.93 -0.44
C ARG A 386 7.10 17.60 0.27
N ALA A 387 7.74 16.68 -0.44
CA ALA A 387 8.08 15.36 0.07
C ALA A 387 8.85 15.44 1.41
N GLY A 388 9.81 16.36 1.60
CA GLY A 388 10.60 16.32 2.84
C GLY A 388 11.33 14.98 2.98
N ASN A 389 10.96 14.16 3.97
CA ASN A 389 11.39 12.75 4.13
C ASN A 389 10.36 11.73 3.60
N TYR A 390 9.18 12.20 3.16
CA TYR A 390 8.15 11.39 2.52
C TYR A 390 8.61 10.98 1.12
N VAL A 391 8.92 9.69 0.93
CA VAL A 391 9.12 9.14 -0.41
C VAL A 391 7.80 8.48 -0.80
N PRO A 392 6.99 9.07 -1.71
CA PRO A 392 5.75 8.43 -2.17
C PRO A 392 6.10 7.05 -2.69
N SER A 393 5.20 6.08 -2.65
CA SER A 393 5.56 4.71 -3.04
C SER A 393 4.55 4.08 -4.00
N SER A 394 5.07 3.26 -4.91
CA SER A 394 4.35 2.61 -5.99
C SER A 394 4.21 1.11 -5.73
N LEU A 395 3.08 0.53 -6.16
CA LEU A 395 2.78 -0.89 -6.01
C LEU A 395 3.47 -1.72 -7.11
N LEU A 396 4.18 -2.77 -6.74
CA LEU A 396 4.74 -3.77 -7.63
C LEU A 396 3.97 -5.08 -7.46
N THR A 397 3.26 -5.50 -8.51
CA THR A 397 2.57 -6.79 -8.55
C THR A 397 3.43 -7.80 -9.31
N LEU A 398 3.68 -8.95 -8.68
CA LEU A 398 4.33 -10.07 -9.34
C LEU A 398 3.28 -11.07 -9.83
N ALA A 399 3.39 -11.47 -11.09
CA ALA A 399 2.63 -12.56 -11.68
C ALA A 399 3.56 -13.72 -12.06
N PHE A 400 3.00 -14.92 -12.14
CA PHE A 400 3.69 -16.11 -12.62
C PHE A 400 3.00 -16.63 -13.88
N SER A 401 3.79 -17.16 -14.82
CA SER A 401 3.27 -17.81 -16.03
C SER A 401 4.11 -19.02 -16.45
N GLY A 402 3.58 -19.79 -17.40
CA GLY A 402 4.20 -21.01 -17.90
C GLY A 402 3.80 -22.25 -17.11
N THR A 403 4.49 -23.37 -17.37
CA THR A 403 4.15 -24.69 -16.82
C THR A 403 5.05 -25.13 -15.68
N GLY A 404 6.17 -24.43 -15.47
CA GLY A 404 7.15 -24.74 -14.44
C GLY A 404 6.90 -24.01 -13.12
N SER A 405 7.74 -24.30 -12.13
CA SER A 405 7.69 -23.69 -10.81
C SER A 405 9.01 -23.01 -10.45
N GLY A 406 8.93 -21.90 -9.72
CA GLY A 406 10.06 -21.24 -9.08
C GLY A 406 9.62 -20.17 -8.10
N ASP A 407 10.61 -19.53 -7.50
CA ASP A 407 10.45 -18.48 -6.51
C ASP A 407 11.02 -17.16 -7.04
N VAL A 408 10.50 -16.04 -6.56
CA VAL A 408 10.97 -14.70 -6.90
C VAL A 408 11.13 -13.88 -5.64
N ASN A 409 12.31 -13.28 -5.50
CA ASN A 409 12.63 -12.35 -4.41
C ASN A 409 12.99 -10.97 -4.95
N SER A 410 12.70 -9.90 -4.21
CA SER A 410 13.14 -8.54 -4.56
C SER A 410 14.29 -8.01 -3.70
N ASN A 411 15.08 -7.10 -4.28
CA ASN A 411 15.96 -6.19 -3.56
C ASN A 411 15.70 -4.74 -4.04
N PRO A 412 15.26 -3.80 -3.18
CA PRO A 412 14.97 -3.95 -1.75
C PRO A 412 13.93 -5.05 -1.45
N ALA A 413 13.97 -5.58 -0.22
CA ALA A 413 13.06 -6.65 0.19
C ALA A 413 11.60 -6.18 0.18
N GLY A 414 10.70 -7.00 -0.33
CA GLY A 414 9.26 -6.69 -0.41
C GLY A 414 8.45 -7.77 -1.12
N ILE A 415 8.99 -8.34 -2.20
CA ILE A 415 8.47 -9.53 -2.88
C ILE A 415 9.28 -10.73 -2.42
N ASN A 416 8.60 -11.76 -1.94
CA ASN A 416 9.13 -13.10 -1.68
C ASN A 416 8.00 -14.09 -1.95
N CYS A 417 7.89 -14.51 -3.20
CA CYS A 417 6.75 -15.27 -3.67
C CYS A 417 7.18 -16.53 -4.40
N SER A 418 6.40 -17.60 -4.18
CA SER A 418 6.50 -18.83 -4.97
C SER A 418 5.39 -18.88 -6.00
N SER A 419 5.70 -19.37 -7.20
CA SER A 419 4.69 -19.71 -8.21
C SER A 419 3.64 -20.73 -7.73
N SER A 420 3.94 -21.47 -6.66
CA SER A 420 3.02 -22.42 -6.04
C SER A 420 2.09 -21.80 -5.00
N ASP A 421 2.31 -20.53 -4.64
CA ASP A 421 1.57 -19.80 -3.61
C ASP A 421 0.59 -18.80 -4.25
N LEU A 422 -0.69 -19.12 -4.20
CA LEU A 422 -1.78 -18.25 -4.67
C LEU A 422 -1.99 -17.02 -3.78
N SER A 423 -1.29 -16.92 -2.65
CA SER A 423 -1.39 -15.81 -1.70
C SER A 423 -0.31 -14.74 -1.86
N CYS A 424 0.54 -14.84 -2.89
CA CYS A 424 1.57 -13.82 -3.18
C CYS A 424 0.96 -12.41 -3.23
N GLN A 425 1.31 -11.58 -2.24
CA GLN A 425 0.81 -10.22 -2.14
C GLN A 425 1.69 -9.25 -2.93
N PRO A 426 1.11 -8.22 -3.58
CA PRO A 426 1.88 -7.11 -4.11
C PRO A 426 2.70 -6.42 -3.01
N ALA A 427 3.82 -5.83 -3.39
CA ALA A 427 4.68 -5.07 -2.47
C ALA A 427 4.80 -3.62 -2.89
N ILE A 428 5.08 -2.74 -1.93
CA ILE A 428 5.16 -1.30 -2.12
C ILE A 428 6.62 -0.87 -2.02
N PHE A 429 7.05 -0.05 -2.98
CA PHE A 429 8.42 0.46 -3.04
C PHE A 429 8.42 1.96 -3.29
N PRO A 430 9.37 2.73 -2.71
CA PRO A 430 9.45 4.16 -2.92
C PRO A 430 9.51 4.53 -4.42
N THR A 431 8.84 5.60 -4.81
CA THR A 431 8.76 6.08 -6.17
C THR A 431 10.13 6.57 -6.61
N GLY A 432 10.53 6.23 -7.84
CA GLY A 432 11.89 6.46 -8.34
C GLY A 432 12.92 5.46 -7.82
N SER A 433 12.57 4.57 -6.88
CA SER A 433 13.48 3.49 -6.46
C SER A 433 13.64 2.45 -7.55
N THR A 434 14.81 1.84 -7.59
CA THR A 434 15.09 0.69 -8.43
C THR A 434 14.90 -0.59 -7.62
N VAL A 435 14.02 -1.47 -8.09
CA VAL A 435 13.73 -2.79 -7.51
C VAL A 435 14.29 -3.85 -8.44
N ILE A 436 15.07 -4.78 -7.90
CA ILE A 436 15.62 -5.91 -8.63
C ILE A 436 14.89 -7.18 -8.17
N LEU A 437 14.08 -7.76 -9.06
CA LEU A 437 13.46 -9.06 -8.87
C LEU A 437 14.40 -10.16 -9.37
N THR A 438 14.61 -11.20 -8.56
CA THR A 438 15.46 -12.34 -8.90
C THR A 438 14.63 -13.61 -8.88
N ALA A 439 14.52 -14.27 -10.04
CA ALA A 439 13.85 -15.55 -10.18
C ALA A 439 14.82 -16.69 -9.85
N THR A 440 14.35 -17.66 -9.08
CA THR A 440 15.03 -18.92 -8.80
C THR A 440 14.12 -20.04 -9.27
N PRO A 441 14.37 -20.62 -10.45
CA PRO A 441 13.64 -21.81 -10.89
C PRO A 441 13.84 -22.94 -9.87
N SER A 442 12.77 -23.69 -9.62
CA SER A 442 12.86 -24.95 -8.86
C SER A 442 13.26 -26.08 -9.82
N LEU A 443 12.58 -27.23 -9.81
CA LEU A 443 12.72 -28.30 -10.82
C LEU A 443 12.17 -27.88 -12.20
N SER A 444 12.55 -26.71 -12.69
CA SER A 444 12.03 -26.06 -13.89
C SER A 444 13.07 -25.15 -14.52
N GLY A 445 12.86 -24.75 -15.78
CA GLY A 445 13.65 -23.73 -16.46
C GLY A 445 13.06 -22.34 -16.26
N PHE A 446 13.91 -21.32 -16.25
CA PHE A 446 13.45 -19.93 -16.33
C PHE A 446 13.12 -19.57 -17.79
N GLY A 447 11.85 -19.28 -18.06
CA GLY A 447 11.36 -18.89 -19.39
C GLY A 447 11.55 -17.41 -19.72
N GLY A 448 11.85 -16.57 -18.72
CA GLY A 448 12.13 -15.15 -18.90
C GLY A 448 11.16 -14.23 -18.15
N TRP A 449 11.41 -12.93 -18.28
CA TRP A 449 10.64 -11.87 -17.65
C TRP A 449 9.84 -11.05 -18.66
N THR A 450 8.67 -10.55 -18.25
CA THR A 450 7.95 -9.46 -18.94
C THR A 450 7.61 -8.34 -17.95
N GLY A 451 7.56 -7.09 -18.43
CA GLY A 451 7.25 -5.92 -17.60
C GLY A 451 8.45 -5.27 -16.88
N CYS A 452 9.67 -5.69 -17.17
CA CYS A 452 10.91 -5.12 -16.64
C CYS A 452 11.43 -3.96 -17.50
N ASP A 453 12.20 -3.05 -16.90
CA ASP A 453 12.93 -2.03 -17.67
C ASP A 453 14.21 -2.60 -18.28
N SER A 454 14.84 -3.55 -17.58
CA SER A 454 15.95 -4.34 -18.11
C SER A 454 15.98 -5.73 -17.50
N VAL A 455 16.57 -6.68 -18.24
CA VAL A 455 16.68 -8.09 -17.84
C VAL A 455 18.13 -8.54 -17.98
N ASN A 456 18.65 -9.20 -16.95
CA ASN A 456 19.97 -9.86 -16.97
C ASN A 456 19.84 -11.26 -16.38
N GLY A 457 19.74 -12.27 -17.25
CA GLY A 457 19.52 -13.66 -16.83
C GLY A 457 18.22 -13.81 -16.05
N THR A 458 18.32 -14.22 -14.79
CA THR A 458 17.17 -14.36 -13.88
C THR A 458 16.82 -13.08 -13.12
N ALA A 459 17.60 -12.01 -13.28
CA ALA A 459 17.33 -10.71 -12.65
C ALA A 459 16.52 -9.79 -13.58
N CYS A 460 15.51 -9.14 -13.00
CA CYS A 460 14.65 -8.14 -13.63
C CYS A 460 14.75 -6.84 -12.85
N THR A 461 15.15 -5.77 -13.51
CA THR A 461 15.24 -4.45 -12.90
C THR A 461 14.01 -3.63 -13.28
N VAL A 462 13.40 -3.00 -12.28
CA VAL A 462 12.21 -2.16 -12.40
C VAL A 462 12.43 -0.84 -11.68
N THR A 463 12.16 0.26 -12.35
CA THR A 463 12.12 1.60 -11.75
C THR A 463 10.68 1.92 -11.38
N MET A 464 10.45 2.19 -10.11
CA MET A 464 9.11 2.33 -9.56
C MET A 464 8.57 3.74 -9.76
N ASN A 465 8.20 4.09 -10.98
CA ASN A 465 7.67 5.44 -11.28
C ASN A 465 6.14 5.51 -11.31
N ALA A 466 5.48 4.35 -11.28
CA ALA A 466 4.04 4.15 -11.24
C ALA A 466 3.78 2.71 -10.76
N PRO A 467 2.51 2.28 -10.52
CA PRO A 467 2.22 0.87 -10.32
C PRO A 467 2.71 0.01 -11.49
N ARG A 468 3.38 -1.10 -11.20
CA ARG A 468 3.96 -2.01 -12.21
C ARG A 468 3.47 -3.43 -11.98
N THR A 469 3.28 -4.15 -13.08
CA THR A 469 3.11 -5.62 -13.05
C THR A 469 4.28 -6.25 -13.79
N VAL A 470 4.94 -7.20 -13.14
CA VAL A 470 6.04 -7.99 -13.72
C VAL A 470 5.63 -9.45 -13.71
N THR A 471 5.87 -10.16 -14.81
CA THR A 471 5.59 -11.61 -14.89
C THR A 471 6.87 -12.41 -14.99
N ALA A 472 7.08 -13.34 -14.05
CA ALA A 472 8.09 -14.39 -14.15
C ALA A 472 7.52 -15.59 -14.90
N THR A 473 8.22 -16.07 -15.93
CA THR A 473 7.81 -17.27 -16.65
C THR A 473 8.70 -18.44 -16.25
N PHE A 474 8.11 -19.55 -15.81
CA PHE A 474 8.82 -20.80 -15.56
C PHE A 474 8.28 -21.87 -16.50
N THR A 475 9.16 -22.71 -17.03
CA THR A 475 8.79 -23.80 -17.94
C THR A 475 9.22 -25.12 -17.35
N THR A 476 8.34 -26.12 -17.42
CA THR A 476 8.74 -27.49 -17.05
C THR A 476 9.89 -27.92 -17.94
N LEU A 477 10.93 -28.50 -17.32
CA LEU A 477 11.97 -29.14 -18.10
C LEU A 477 11.43 -30.49 -18.62
N PRO A 478 11.92 -30.96 -19.79
CA PRO A 478 11.60 -32.30 -20.27
C PRO A 478 11.91 -33.34 -19.18
N PRO A 479 11.14 -34.45 -19.14
CA PRO A 479 11.44 -35.55 -18.23
C PRO A 479 12.90 -35.98 -18.37
N ARG A 480 13.56 -36.32 -17.24
CA ARG A 480 14.97 -36.75 -17.17
C ARG A 480 15.20 -38.15 -17.74
N VAL A 481 14.68 -38.40 -18.94
CA VAL A 481 14.72 -39.66 -19.65
C VAL A 481 15.42 -39.48 -21.00
N ILE A 482 16.29 -40.41 -21.37
CA ILE A 482 17.01 -40.40 -22.64
C ILE A 482 16.53 -41.54 -23.52
N ASN A 483 15.95 -41.20 -24.66
CA ASN A 483 15.50 -42.14 -25.69
C ASN A 483 15.83 -41.55 -27.08
N PRO A 484 16.64 -42.24 -27.91
CA PRO A 484 17.03 -41.72 -29.22
C PRO A 484 15.86 -41.59 -30.22
N ARG A 485 14.65 -42.05 -29.85
CA ARG A 485 13.48 -42.12 -30.73
C ARG A 485 12.34 -41.14 -30.38
N ILE A 486 12.46 -40.34 -29.32
CA ILE A 486 11.39 -39.40 -28.89
C ILE A 486 11.66 -37.96 -29.34
N SER A 487 10.63 -37.10 -29.34
CA SER A 487 10.83 -35.65 -29.49
C SER A 487 11.35 -35.02 -28.21
N THR A 488 11.97 -33.84 -28.33
CA THR A 488 12.56 -33.09 -27.21
C THR A 488 11.55 -32.66 -26.12
N SER A 489 10.24 -32.72 -26.42
CA SER A 489 9.15 -32.46 -25.47
C SER A 489 8.83 -33.63 -24.53
N GLN A 490 9.31 -34.85 -24.82
CA GLN A 490 9.06 -36.06 -24.01
C GLN A 490 10.31 -36.56 -23.26
N GLY A 491 11.46 -35.91 -23.47
CA GLY A 491 12.76 -36.28 -22.91
C GLY A 491 13.88 -35.88 -23.86
N TYR A 492 15.04 -36.51 -23.76
CA TYR A 492 16.24 -36.17 -24.53
C TYR A 492 16.58 -37.27 -25.55
N GLN A 493 17.01 -36.86 -26.75
CA GLN A 493 17.44 -37.79 -27.80
C GLN A 493 18.88 -38.28 -27.60
N THR A 494 19.72 -37.47 -26.97
CA THR A 494 21.14 -37.79 -26.74
C THR A 494 21.45 -37.66 -25.26
N LEU A 495 22.45 -38.42 -24.81
CA LEU A 495 23.00 -38.27 -23.47
C LEU A 495 23.57 -36.87 -23.30
N GLN A 496 24.36 -36.36 -24.25
CA GLN A 496 24.98 -35.05 -24.10
C GLN A 496 23.95 -33.92 -23.90
N SER A 497 22.82 -33.95 -24.60
CA SER A 497 21.76 -32.94 -24.43
C SER A 497 21.07 -33.04 -23.07
N ALA A 498 20.86 -34.25 -22.56
CA ALA A 498 20.33 -34.48 -21.21
C ALA A 498 21.28 -33.95 -20.14
N PHE A 499 22.58 -34.26 -20.28
CA PHE A 499 23.62 -33.80 -19.36
C PHE A 499 23.78 -32.28 -19.37
N ASN A 500 23.75 -31.64 -20.55
CA ASN A 500 23.83 -30.17 -20.65
C ASN A 500 22.66 -29.46 -19.96
N ALA A 501 21.50 -30.12 -19.85
CA ALA A 501 20.29 -29.57 -19.25
C ALA A 501 20.05 -30.03 -17.80
N ALA A 502 20.92 -30.88 -17.26
CA ALA A 502 20.82 -31.41 -15.91
C ALA A 502 21.32 -30.40 -14.86
N LEU A 503 20.72 -30.43 -13.69
CA LEU A 503 21.14 -29.71 -12.49
C LEU A 503 21.87 -30.67 -11.55
N SER A 504 22.68 -30.14 -10.62
CA SER A 504 23.33 -30.98 -9.61
C SER A 504 22.29 -31.78 -8.81
N ALA A 505 22.62 -33.03 -8.51
CA ALA A 505 21.79 -34.10 -7.95
C ALA A 505 20.72 -34.72 -8.87
N ASP A 506 20.62 -34.31 -10.14
CA ASP A 506 19.67 -34.92 -11.06
C ASP A 506 19.96 -36.41 -11.32
N THR A 507 18.88 -37.18 -11.47
CA THR A 507 18.92 -38.58 -11.92
C THR A 507 18.37 -38.69 -13.34
N LEU A 508 19.24 -39.05 -14.26
CA LEU A 508 18.94 -39.30 -15.67
C LEU A 508 18.70 -40.80 -15.89
N LYS A 509 17.62 -41.16 -16.58
CA LYS A 509 17.29 -42.55 -16.93
C LYS A 509 17.44 -42.78 -18.43
N ALA A 510 18.27 -43.73 -18.85
CA ALA A 510 18.50 -44.04 -20.26
C ALA A 510 17.83 -45.34 -20.70
N LEU A 511 17.29 -45.33 -21.91
CA LEU A 511 16.65 -46.49 -22.52
C LEU A 511 17.67 -47.64 -22.72
N THR A 512 17.22 -48.87 -22.51
CA THR A 512 17.98 -50.08 -22.81
C THR A 512 18.37 -50.11 -24.29
N THR A 513 19.58 -50.58 -24.56
CA THR A 513 20.09 -50.65 -25.93
C THR A 513 19.82 -52.01 -26.56
N THR A 514 19.39 -51.98 -27.82
CA THR A 514 19.41 -53.09 -28.77
C THR A 514 20.32 -52.69 -29.94
N SER A 515 20.60 -53.60 -30.87
CA SER A 515 21.45 -53.32 -32.05
C SER A 515 20.99 -52.13 -32.93
N GLN A 516 19.82 -51.55 -32.68
CA GLN A 516 19.28 -50.36 -33.38
C GLN A 516 19.04 -49.14 -32.46
N THR A 517 19.54 -49.14 -31.21
CA THR A 517 19.35 -48.03 -30.26
C THR A 517 20.59 -47.68 -29.44
N GLU A 518 21.77 -48.19 -29.80
CA GLU A 518 23.02 -47.81 -29.14
C GLU A 518 23.26 -46.30 -29.24
N PHE A 519 23.73 -45.69 -28.15
CA PHE A 519 24.07 -44.27 -28.12
C PHE A 519 25.45 -44.09 -28.73
N ILE A 520 25.50 -43.70 -30.00
CA ILE A 520 26.75 -43.42 -30.73
C ILE A 520 27.11 -41.95 -30.53
N GLU A 521 27.72 -41.65 -29.39
CA GLU A 521 28.14 -40.30 -29.02
C GLU A 521 29.32 -40.33 -28.04
N ASN A 522 30.14 -39.28 -28.07
CA ASN A 522 31.08 -39.00 -26.99
C ASN A 522 30.34 -38.19 -25.92
N LEU A 523 30.43 -38.62 -24.67
CA LEU A 523 29.79 -37.96 -23.54
C LEU A 523 30.84 -37.21 -22.72
N THR A 524 30.71 -35.88 -22.63
CA THR A 524 31.53 -35.05 -21.76
C THR A 524 30.68 -34.51 -20.61
N VAL A 525 31.03 -34.90 -19.39
CA VAL A 525 30.45 -34.34 -18.16
C VAL A 525 31.31 -33.16 -17.72
N ASN A 526 30.77 -31.95 -17.90
CA ASN A 526 31.38 -30.71 -17.48
C ASN A 526 30.33 -29.91 -16.70
N GLY A 527 30.51 -29.81 -15.38
CA GLY A 527 29.55 -29.19 -14.47
C GLY A 527 29.45 -27.66 -14.55
N GLY A 528 30.18 -27.03 -15.47
CA GLY A 528 30.23 -25.57 -15.56
C GLY A 528 30.66 -24.93 -14.23
N ILE A 529 30.08 -23.77 -13.91
CA ILE A 529 30.43 -22.94 -12.74
C ILE A 529 29.83 -23.49 -11.42
N GLN A 530 29.01 -24.55 -11.47
CA GLN A 530 28.39 -25.13 -10.27
C GLN A 530 29.28 -26.23 -9.71
N SER A 531 29.73 -26.08 -8.46
CA SER A 531 30.53 -27.07 -7.75
C SER A 531 29.99 -27.27 -6.32
N PRO A 532 29.71 -28.51 -5.88
CA PRO A 532 29.90 -29.77 -6.61
C PRO A 532 28.75 -30.07 -7.60
N TYR A 533 29.10 -30.49 -8.82
CA TYR A 533 28.16 -30.96 -9.83
C TYR A 533 28.10 -32.50 -9.79
N ASN A 534 27.04 -33.05 -9.21
CA ASN A 534 26.90 -34.49 -8.97
C ASN A 534 25.70 -35.02 -9.76
N LEU A 535 25.88 -35.97 -10.67
CA LEU A 535 24.79 -36.54 -11.46
C LEU A 535 24.69 -38.06 -11.28
N THR A 536 23.49 -38.59 -11.45
CA THR A 536 23.26 -40.04 -11.51
C THR A 536 22.71 -40.41 -12.89
N LEU A 537 23.33 -41.36 -13.58
CA LEU A 537 22.85 -41.92 -14.84
C LEU A 537 22.53 -43.40 -14.66
N LEU A 538 21.26 -43.75 -14.85
CA LEU A 538 20.76 -45.12 -14.72
C LEU A 538 20.33 -45.64 -16.09
N GLY A 539 20.98 -46.70 -16.57
CA GLY A 539 20.68 -47.33 -17.85
C GLY A 539 19.69 -48.48 -17.79
N GLY A 540 19.39 -49.03 -18.96
CA GLY A 540 18.68 -50.30 -19.10
C GLY A 540 17.16 -50.21 -18.99
N TYR A 541 16.56 -49.03 -19.03
CA TYR A 541 15.11 -48.86 -18.89
C TYR A 541 14.35 -49.25 -20.16
N GLU A 542 13.15 -49.82 -20.02
CA GLU A 542 12.22 -49.93 -21.16
C GLU A 542 11.57 -48.57 -21.50
N SER A 543 10.81 -48.50 -22.60
CA SER A 543 10.22 -47.28 -23.17
C SER A 543 9.39 -46.39 -22.24
N THR A 544 8.81 -46.95 -21.17
CA THR A 544 8.02 -46.22 -20.17
C THR A 544 8.83 -45.79 -18.94
N PHE A 545 10.13 -46.14 -18.89
CA PHE A 545 11.08 -45.77 -17.83
C PHE A 545 10.70 -46.21 -16.41
N ASN A 546 9.83 -47.22 -16.31
CA ASN A 546 9.37 -47.77 -15.04
C ASN A 546 10.15 -49.01 -14.61
N THR A 547 10.70 -49.77 -15.57
CA THR A 547 11.37 -51.05 -15.30
C THR A 547 12.73 -51.11 -16.00
N ILE A 548 13.73 -51.70 -15.34
CA ILE A 548 15.05 -52.00 -15.92
C ILE A 548 15.00 -53.41 -16.54
N THR A 549 15.26 -53.50 -17.84
CA THR A 549 15.18 -54.75 -18.62
C THR A 549 16.53 -55.16 -19.24
N GLY A 550 17.56 -54.32 -19.15
CA GLY A 550 18.86 -54.59 -19.73
C GLY A 550 19.95 -53.61 -19.28
N ALA A 551 20.83 -53.25 -20.20
CA ALA A 551 21.86 -52.23 -20.02
C ALA A 551 21.79 -51.23 -21.17
N THR A 552 22.22 -49.99 -20.92
CA THR A 552 22.40 -48.97 -21.94
C THR A 552 23.85 -48.96 -22.39
N THR A 553 24.09 -49.14 -23.69
CA THR A 553 25.41 -49.09 -24.30
C THR A 553 25.70 -47.72 -24.91
N ILE A 554 26.82 -47.12 -24.52
CA ILE A 554 27.41 -45.93 -25.13
C ILE A 554 28.58 -46.39 -25.99
N GLN A 555 28.52 -46.10 -27.29
CA GLN A 555 29.61 -46.33 -28.23
C GLN A 555 30.34 -45.02 -28.47
N GLY A 556 31.42 -44.82 -27.71
CA GLY A 556 32.14 -43.56 -27.67
C GLY A 556 32.86 -43.35 -26.34
N GLN A 557 33.50 -42.21 -26.20
CA GLN A 557 34.28 -41.88 -25.00
C GLN A 557 33.41 -41.18 -23.96
N LEU A 558 33.43 -41.67 -22.71
CA LEU A 558 32.94 -40.95 -21.54
C LEU A 558 34.10 -40.20 -20.89
N THR A 559 34.00 -38.87 -20.84
CA THR A 559 34.98 -37.99 -20.20
C THR A 559 34.32 -37.22 -19.07
N ILE A 560 34.84 -37.37 -17.85
CA ILE A 560 34.43 -36.56 -16.69
C ILE A 560 35.50 -35.47 -16.51
N GLN A 561 35.17 -34.23 -16.87
CA GLN A 561 36.09 -33.10 -16.73
C GLN A 561 36.01 -32.48 -15.34
N THR A 562 34.79 -32.19 -14.86
CA THR A 562 34.51 -31.58 -13.55
C THR A 562 33.24 -32.20 -12.93
N GLY A 563 33.25 -32.44 -11.62
CA GLY A 563 32.12 -33.02 -10.89
C GLY A 563 32.24 -34.53 -10.65
N SER A 564 31.11 -35.18 -10.32
CA SER A 564 31.01 -36.64 -10.16
C SER A 564 29.82 -37.20 -10.93
N LEU A 565 29.99 -38.38 -11.51
CA LEU A 565 28.93 -39.12 -12.19
C LEU A 565 28.81 -40.50 -11.56
N THR A 566 27.65 -40.80 -10.99
CA THR A 566 27.26 -42.13 -10.55
C THR A 566 26.57 -42.84 -11.70
N VAL A 567 27.01 -44.04 -12.08
CA VAL A 567 26.42 -44.82 -13.18
C VAL A 567 25.93 -46.18 -12.70
N ASP A 568 24.80 -46.64 -13.22
CA ASP A 568 24.32 -48.02 -13.06
C ASP A 568 23.74 -48.54 -14.38
N LYS A 569 23.93 -49.84 -14.67
CA LYS A 569 23.48 -50.51 -15.90
C LYS A 569 23.91 -49.80 -17.20
N ILE A 570 25.07 -49.16 -17.18
CA ILE A 570 25.72 -48.56 -18.35
C ILE A 570 26.89 -49.45 -18.81
N ALA A 571 26.97 -49.70 -20.12
CA ALA A 571 28.13 -50.29 -20.77
C ALA A 571 28.79 -49.24 -21.68
N ILE A 572 30.10 -49.13 -21.63
CA ILE A 572 30.88 -48.28 -22.53
C ILE A 572 31.69 -49.21 -23.42
N ARG A 573 31.63 -49.01 -24.74
CA ARG A 573 32.31 -49.82 -25.74
C ARG A 573 33.19 -48.99 -26.65
#